data_AF-A0A946MPM2-F1
#
_entry.id   AF-A0A946MPM2-F1
#
_cell.length_a   1.000
_cell.length_b   1.000
_cell.length_c   1.000
_cell.angle_alpha   90.00
_cell.angle_beta   90.00
_cell.angle_gamma   90.00
#
_symmetry.space_group_name_H-M   'P 1'
#
loop_
_entity.id
_entity.type
_entity.pdbx_description
1 polymer ?
#
loop_
_entity_poly.entity_id
_entity_poly.type
_entity_poly.pdbx_seq_one_letter_code
_entity_poly.pdbx_strand_id
1 'polypeptide(L)'
;MSIADKLKNSIMSSEASLVGYADLSGFRADMRADMPVGVSIAVALDPKIIAEINYGPTNEYNAEYKRANRLLTTLGNLAAETLKSDGYKARALAPTDEGLNLDTLTRLLPHKTAATRAGLGWIGKCALLVTKDYGSALRLTTVFTDANLPMGTPVNQSMCG
;
A
#
# COMPACT_ATOMS: atom_id res chain seq x y z
N MET A 1 7.08 12.27 20.66
CA MET A 1 6.21 11.39 19.85
C MET A 1 7.11 10.65 18.87
N SER A 2 6.99 9.32 18.71
CA SER A 2 7.85 8.59 17.77
C SER A 2 7.50 8.95 16.32
N ILE A 3 8.43 8.77 15.38
CA ILE A 3 8.16 8.96 13.95
C ILE A 3 7.03 8.03 13.48
N ALA A 4 6.94 6.82 14.02
CA ALA A 4 5.88 5.87 13.71
C ALA A 4 4.50 6.39 14.14
N ASP A 5 4.38 6.95 15.35
CA ASP A 5 3.13 7.52 15.84
C ASP A 5 2.72 8.75 15.01
N LYS A 6 3.69 9.63 14.71
CA LYS A 6 3.49 10.81 13.86
C LYS A 6 2.93 10.42 12.49
N LEU A 7 3.58 9.45 11.86
CA LEU A 7 3.24 8.95 10.54
C LEU A 7 1.88 8.23 10.54
N LYS A 8 1.63 7.37 11.53
CA LYS A 8 0.34 6.68 11.66
C LYS A 8 -0.79 7.68 11.85
N ASN A 9 -0.62 8.64 12.76
CA ASN A 9 -1.65 9.64 13.04
C ASN A 9 -1.91 10.52 11.82
N SER A 10 -0.88 10.99 11.10
CA SER A 10 -1.08 11.82 9.91
C SER A 10 -1.82 11.08 8.79
N ILE A 11 -1.46 9.82 8.53
CA ILE A 11 -2.09 8.98 7.51
C ILE A 11 -3.54 8.62 7.89
N MET A 12 -3.76 8.14 9.12
CA MET A 12 -5.08 7.69 9.57
C MET A 12 -6.07 8.85 9.73
N SER A 13 -5.61 10.02 10.20
CA SER A 13 -6.45 11.24 10.25
C SER A 13 -6.83 11.78 8.87
N SER A 14 -6.11 11.36 7.83
CA SER A 14 -6.30 11.74 6.44
C SER A 14 -7.06 10.66 5.64
N GLU A 15 -7.94 9.91 6.31
CA GLU A 15 -8.88 8.92 5.73
C GLU A 15 -8.26 7.62 5.18
N ALA A 16 -7.04 7.26 5.59
CA ALA A 16 -6.56 5.90 5.34
C ALA A 16 -7.39 4.86 6.11
N SER A 17 -7.68 3.73 5.48
CA SER A 17 -8.41 2.62 6.12
C SER A 17 -7.46 1.71 6.89
N LEU A 18 -6.27 1.44 6.34
CA LEU A 18 -5.23 0.64 6.99
C LEU A 18 -3.85 1.22 6.71
N VAL A 19 -2.95 1.05 7.68
CA VAL A 19 -1.51 1.31 7.50
C VAL A 19 -0.71 0.21 8.19
N GLY A 20 0.35 -0.25 7.56
CA GLY A 20 1.28 -1.21 8.13
C GLY A 20 2.69 -1.03 7.59
N TYR A 21 3.66 -1.57 8.32
CA TYR A 21 5.08 -1.40 8.04
C TYR A 21 5.71 -2.74 7.70
N ALA A 22 6.34 -2.84 6.55
CA ALA A 22 6.91 -4.05 6.01
C ALA A 22 8.44 -4.00 6.06
N ASP A 23 9.05 -5.08 6.56
CA ASP A 23 10.45 -5.34 6.31
C ASP A 23 10.59 -5.89 4.89
N LEU A 24 11.33 -5.16 4.06
CA LEU A 24 11.63 -5.48 2.67
C LEU A 24 13.12 -5.80 2.46
N SER A 25 13.93 -5.84 3.52
CA SER A 25 15.38 -6.09 3.44
C SER A 25 15.74 -7.40 2.73
N GLY A 26 14.86 -8.41 2.82
CA GLY A 26 14.99 -9.70 2.13
C GLY A 26 14.76 -9.68 0.61
N PHE A 27 14.34 -8.55 0.03
CA PHE A 27 14.23 -8.37 -1.43
C PHE A 27 15.47 -7.66 -1.99
N ARG A 28 15.70 -7.81 -3.31
CA ARG A 28 16.76 -7.07 -4.00
C ARG A 28 16.57 -5.56 -3.87
N ALA A 29 17.67 -4.83 -3.67
CA ALA A 29 17.65 -3.39 -3.41
C ALA A 29 16.95 -2.58 -4.51
N ASP A 30 17.18 -2.93 -5.78
CA ASP A 30 16.59 -2.27 -6.95
C ASP A 30 15.05 -2.37 -6.99
N MET A 31 14.48 -3.43 -6.41
CA MET A 31 13.02 -3.60 -6.34
C MET A 31 12.37 -2.78 -5.22
N ARG A 32 13.15 -2.23 -4.30
CA ARG A 32 12.66 -1.52 -3.11
C ARG A 32 13.22 -0.10 -3.00
N ALA A 33 13.58 0.49 -4.14
CA ALA A 33 14.17 1.82 -4.22
C ALA A 33 15.35 2.00 -3.25
N ASP A 34 16.16 0.94 -3.12
CA ASP A 34 17.33 0.84 -2.23
C ASP A 34 17.04 1.03 -0.74
N MET A 35 15.78 0.95 -0.34
CA MET A 35 15.31 1.20 1.01
C MET A 35 14.77 -0.08 1.65
N PRO A 36 15.06 -0.34 2.95
CA PRO A 36 14.72 -1.61 3.60
C PRO A 36 13.26 -1.71 4.05
N VAL A 37 12.53 -0.59 4.16
CA VAL A 37 11.19 -0.56 4.76
C VAL A 37 10.15 -0.10 3.74
N GLY A 38 8.97 -0.74 3.77
CA GLY A 38 7.79 -0.31 3.03
C GLY A 38 6.63 0.06 3.95
N VAL A 39 6.13 1.29 3.86
CA VAL A 39 4.87 1.71 4.48
C VAL A 39 3.73 1.37 3.51
N SER A 40 2.93 0.36 3.84
CA SER A 40 1.76 -0.03 3.06
C SER A 40 0.53 0.72 3.56
N ILE A 41 -0.13 1.46 2.68
CA ILE A 41 -1.34 2.24 3.00
C ILE A 41 -2.49 1.71 2.15
N ALA A 42 -3.66 1.51 2.76
CA ALA A 42 -4.86 1.04 2.09
C ALA A 42 -6.03 2.01 2.26
N VAL A 43 -6.85 2.12 1.21
CA VAL A 43 -8.12 2.86 1.21
C VAL A 43 -9.22 1.91 0.76
N ALA A 44 -10.26 1.79 1.59
CA ALA A 44 -11.45 0.99 1.29
C ALA A 44 -12.26 1.62 0.17
N LEU A 45 -12.82 0.75 -0.67
CA LEU A 45 -13.78 1.11 -1.70
C LEU A 45 -15.19 1.03 -1.14
N ASP A 46 -16.11 1.84 -1.65
CA ASP A 46 -17.51 1.79 -1.24
C ASP A 46 -18.11 0.40 -1.57
N PRO A 47 -18.56 -0.37 -0.55
CA PRO A 47 -19.10 -1.71 -0.76
C PRO A 47 -20.35 -1.73 -1.64
N LYS A 48 -21.14 -0.65 -1.68
CA LYS A 48 -22.32 -0.54 -2.55
C LYS A 48 -21.91 -0.49 -4.02
N ILE A 49 -20.90 0.31 -4.35
CA ILE A 49 -20.35 0.41 -5.71
C ILE A 49 -19.71 -0.91 -6.13
N ILE A 50 -18.98 -1.57 -5.21
CA ILE A 50 -18.38 -2.89 -5.48
C ILE A 50 -19.43 -3.98 -5.69
N ALA A 51 -20.61 -3.89 -5.07
CA ALA A 51 -21.69 -4.85 -5.29
C ALA A 51 -22.31 -4.75 -6.69
N GLU A 52 -22.07 -3.67 -7.44
CA GLU A 52 -22.69 -3.42 -8.75
C GLU A 52 -21.85 -3.93 -9.93
N ILE A 53 -20.58 -4.30 -9.73
CA ILE A 53 -19.66 -4.69 -10.81
C ILE A 53 -19.74 -6.18 -11.22
N ASN A 54 -20.85 -6.88 -10.91
CA ASN A 54 -21.00 -8.31 -11.20
C ASN A 54 -20.83 -8.66 -12.69
N TYR A 55 -21.18 -7.72 -13.57
CA TYR A 55 -21.09 -7.88 -15.03
C TYR A 55 -19.96 -7.04 -15.65
N GLY A 56 -19.05 -6.52 -14.82
CA GLY A 56 -17.92 -5.71 -15.25
C GLY A 56 -17.93 -4.28 -14.68
N PRO A 57 -16.94 -3.45 -15.07
CA PRO A 57 -16.80 -2.09 -14.55
C PRO A 57 -17.97 -1.18 -14.91
N THR A 58 -18.42 -0.38 -13.94
CA THR A 58 -19.42 0.68 -14.12
C THR A 58 -18.76 2.08 -14.10
N ASN A 59 -19.50 3.12 -14.46
CA ASN A 59 -19.02 4.50 -14.37
C ASN A 59 -18.79 4.91 -12.91
N GLU A 60 -19.65 4.44 -12.02
CA GLU A 60 -19.61 4.61 -10.56
C GLU A 60 -18.35 3.97 -10.00
N TYR A 61 -18.05 2.73 -10.43
CA TYR A 61 -16.80 2.05 -10.08
C TYR A 61 -15.57 2.82 -10.58
N ASN A 62 -15.59 3.33 -11.81
CA ASN A 62 -14.48 4.13 -12.33
C ASN A 62 -14.28 5.43 -11.54
N ALA A 63 -15.36 6.10 -11.14
CA ALA A 63 -15.30 7.29 -10.30
C ALA A 63 -14.71 6.97 -8.91
N GLU A 64 -15.15 5.86 -8.30
CA GLU A 64 -14.68 5.39 -7.01
C GLU A 64 -13.22 4.95 -7.04
N TYR A 65 -12.82 4.22 -8.08
CA TYR A 65 -11.43 3.87 -8.36
C TYR A 65 -10.55 5.12 -8.46
N LYS A 66 -10.98 6.14 -9.21
CA LYS A 66 -10.24 7.41 -9.35
C LYS A 66 -10.19 8.19 -8.03
N ARG A 67 -11.27 8.19 -7.24
CA ARG A 67 -11.29 8.79 -5.89
C ARG A 67 -10.24 8.14 -5.00
N ALA A 68 -10.28 6.81 -4.86
CA ALA A 68 -9.35 6.06 -4.03
C ALA A 68 -7.90 6.26 -4.48
N ASN A 69 -7.63 6.30 -5.79
CA ASN A 69 -6.29 6.57 -6.30
C ASN A 69 -5.79 7.97 -5.98
N ARG A 70 -6.62 9.01 -6.13
CA ARG A 70 -6.23 10.36 -5.75
C ARG A 70 -5.91 10.45 -4.26
N LEU A 71 -6.76 9.85 -3.42
CA LEU A 71 -6.52 9.81 -1.98
C LEU A 71 -5.22 9.08 -1.63
N LEU A 72 -4.96 7.91 -2.23
CA LEU A 72 -3.73 7.17 -2.02
C LEU A 72 -2.47 7.92 -2.50
N THR A 73 -2.55 8.66 -3.61
CA THR A 73 -1.46 9.53 -4.04
C THR A 73 -1.18 10.61 -3.00
N THR A 74 -2.23 11.27 -2.48
CA THR A 74 -2.10 12.27 -1.41
C THR A 74 -1.50 11.66 -0.14
N LEU A 75 -2.00 10.50 0.30
CA LEU A 75 -1.51 9.80 1.48
C LEU A 75 -0.07 9.33 1.33
N GLY A 76 0.30 8.79 0.17
CA GLY A 76 1.68 8.38 -0.12
C GLY A 76 2.64 9.57 -0.05
N ASN A 77 2.26 10.70 -0.64
CA ASN A 77 3.06 11.92 -0.59
C ASN A 77 3.14 12.48 0.84
N LEU A 78 2.02 12.55 1.56
CA LEU A 78 1.99 12.98 2.96
C LEU A 78 2.93 12.13 3.82
N ALA A 79 2.89 10.81 3.66
CA ALA A 79 3.74 9.88 4.37
C ALA A 79 5.23 10.09 4.04
N ALA A 80 5.56 10.21 2.75
CA ALA A 80 6.92 10.47 2.31
C ALA A 80 7.46 11.81 2.84
N GLU A 81 6.68 12.89 2.78
CA GLU A 81 7.09 14.20 3.28
C GLU A 81 7.19 14.22 4.81
N THR A 82 6.32 13.49 5.52
CA THR A 82 6.42 13.33 6.98
C THR A 82 7.74 12.68 7.37
N LEU A 83 8.16 11.63 6.66
CA LEU A 83 9.42 10.91 6.88
C LEU A 83 10.64 11.77 6.51
N LYS A 84 10.62 12.44 5.35
CA LYS A 84 11.70 13.33 4.91
C LYS A 84 11.91 14.50 5.87
N SER A 85 10.83 15.09 6.37
CA SER A 85 10.89 16.17 7.35
C SER A 85 11.52 15.76 8.69
N ASP A 86 11.61 14.46 8.95
CA ASP A 86 12.26 13.88 10.13
C ASP A 86 13.68 13.34 9.83
N GLY A 87 14.20 13.60 8.62
CA GLY A 87 15.57 13.27 8.22
C GLY A 87 15.74 11.91 7.53
N TYR A 88 14.66 11.18 7.24
CA TYR A 88 14.71 9.88 6.56
C TYR A 88 14.60 10.01 5.05
N LYS A 89 15.15 9.03 4.32
CA LYS A 89 14.84 8.86 2.90
C LYS A 89 13.43 8.30 2.78
N ALA A 90 12.65 8.83 1.85
CA ALA A 90 11.35 8.27 1.53
C ALA A 90 10.96 8.50 0.07
N ARG A 91 10.31 7.51 -0.54
CA ARG A 91 9.77 7.57 -1.90
C ARG A 91 8.39 6.93 -1.96
N ALA A 92 7.38 7.73 -2.29
CA ALA A 92 6.05 7.23 -2.58
C ALA A 92 5.99 6.61 -3.98
N LEU A 93 5.33 5.46 -4.09
CA LEU A 93 4.96 4.85 -5.35
C LEU A 93 3.51 5.24 -5.68
N ALA A 94 3.19 5.49 -6.96
CA ALA A 94 1.82 5.77 -7.35
C ALA A 94 0.95 4.50 -7.18
N PRO A 95 -0.33 4.62 -6.76
CA PRO A 95 -1.23 3.46 -6.56
C PRO A 95 -1.54 2.70 -7.86
N THR A 96 -1.33 3.37 -8.99
CA THR A 96 -1.25 2.75 -10.31
C THR A 96 0.04 3.26 -10.91
N ASP A 97 1.00 2.36 -11.02
CA ASP A 97 2.30 2.67 -11.59
C ASP A 97 2.33 2.12 -13.03
N GLU A 98 3.16 2.72 -13.88
CA GLU A 98 3.46 2.25 -15.24
C GLU A 98 4.96 1.89 -15.41
N GLY A 99 5.79 2.11 -14.38
CA GLY A 99 7.24 2.14 -14.46
C GLY A 99 7.98 0.80 -14.55
N LEU A 100 7.90 0.15 -15.71
CA LEU A 100 8.90 -0.85 -16.12
C LEU A 100 10.22 -0.14 -16.47
N ASN A 101 11.31 -0.52 -15.82
CA ASN A 101 12.64 -0.16 -16.32
C ASN A 101 12.92 -1.03 -17.55
N LEU A 102 12.98 -0.44 -18.74
CA LEU A 102 13.14 -1.17 -20.00
C LEU A 102 14.55 -1.74 -20.18
N ASP A 103 15.56 -1.15 -19.56
CA ASP A 103 16.96 -1.60 -19.68
C ASP A 103 17.20 -2.86 -18.85
N THR A 104 16.63 -2.91 -17.64
CA THR A 104 16.79 -4.04 -16.73
C THR A 104 15.61 -5.01 -16.77
N LEU A 105 14.51 -4.64 -17.44
CA LEU A 105 13.20 -5.30 -17.37
C LEU A 105 12.70 -5.52 -15.93
N THR A 106 13.10 -4.64 -15.00
CA THR A 106 12.70 -4.72 -13.59
C THR A 106 11.65 -3.69 -13.23
N ARG A 107 10.98 -3.94 -12.12
CA ARG A 107 9.98 -3.05 -11.52
C ARG A 107 10.13 -3.05 -10.01
N LEU A 108 9.71 -1.95 -9.39
CA LEU A 108 9.53 -1.89 -7.95
C LEU A 108 8.51 -2.94 -7.47
N LEU A 109 8.63 -3.33 -6.20
CA LEU A 109 7.79 -4.34 -5.59
C LEU A 109 6.30 -4.00 -5.75
N PRO A 110 5.46 -4.98 -6.10
CA PRO A 110 4.01 -4.79 -6.08
C PRO A 110 3.51 -4.37 -4.70
N HIS A 111 2.52 -3.48 -4.64
CA HIS A 111 1.91 -3.04 -3.38
C HIS A 111 1.42 -4.20 -2.50
N LYS A 112 0.92 -5.28 -3.12
CA LYS A 112 0.46 -6.48 -2.42
C LYS A 112 1.59 -7.18 -1.66
N THR A 113 2.82 -7.10 -2.15
CA THR A 113 3.99 -7.63 -1.44
C THR A 113 4.22 -6.84 -0.15
N ALA A 114 4.25 -5.51 -0.23
CA ALA A 114 4.37 -4.67 0.96
C ALA A 114 3.21 -4.91 1.95
N ALA A 115 1.97 -5.02 1.47
CA ALA A 115 0.81 -5.23 2.33
C ALA A 115 0.85 -6.58 3.09
N THR A 116 1.24 -7.67 2.43
CA THR A 116 1.36 -8.99 3.09
C THR A 116 2.55 -9.02 4.05
N ARG A 117 3.68 -8.41 3.70
CA ARG A 117 4.85 -8.26 4.60
C ARG A 117 4.52 -7.39 5.82
N ALA A 118 3.68 -6.37 5.65
CA ALA A 118 3.21 -5.49 6.72
C ALA A 118 2.13 -6.12 7.61
N GLY A 119 1.69 -7.34 7.31
CA GLY A 119 0.68 -8.04 8.10
C GLY A 119 -0.77 -7.58 7.85
N LEU A 120 -1.03 -6.82 6.78
CA LEU A 120 -2.37 -6.27 6.51
C LEU A 120 -3.38 -7.33 6.03
N GLY A 121 -2.90 -8.40 5.42
CA GLY A 121 -3.75 -9.42 4.81
C GLY A 121 -2.99 -10.50 4.06
N TRP A 122 -3.70 -11.32 3.31
CA TRP A 122 -3.17 -12.44 2.52
C TRP A 122 -3.58 -12.32 1.06
N ILE A 123 -2.96 -13.09 0.17
CA ILE A 123 -3.40 -13.18 -1.23
C ILE A 123 -4.54 -14.21 -1.32
N GLY A 124 -5.72 -13.74 -1.76
CA GLY A 124 -6.89 -14.58 -1.94
C GLY A 124 -6.90 -15.35 -3.26
N LYS A 125 -7.87 -16.25 -3.45
CA LYS A 125 -8.10 -16.98 -4.73
C LYS A 125 -8.33 -16.03 -5.92
N CYS A 126 -8.83 -14.82 -5.67
CA CYS A 126 -8.99 -13.75 -6.66
C CYS A 126 -7.67 -13.03 -7.02
N ALA A 127 -6.53 -13.49 -6.51
CA ALA A 127 -5.21 -12.87 -6.64
C ALA A 127 -5.11 -11.43 -6.10
N LEU A 128 -6.13 -10.93 -5.38
CA LEU A 128 -6.10 -9.66 -4.67
C LEU A 128 -5.63 -9.85 -3.23
N LEU A 129 -5.18 -8.75 -2.61
CA LEU A 129 -5.04 -8.72 -1.15
C LEU A 129 -6.43 -8.85 -0.54
N VAL A 130 -6.59 -9.76 0.41
CA VAL A 130 -7.77 -9.91 1.26
C VAL A 130 -7.39 -9.53 2.68
N THR A 131 -8.21 -8.71 3.30
CA THR A 131 -8.08 -8.25 4.69
C THR A 131 -9.28 -8.73 5.50
N LYS A 132 -9.15 -8.77 6.84
CA LYS A 132 -10.26 -9.19 7.71
C LYS A 132 -11.45 -8.24 7.64
N ASP A 133 -11.19 -6.93 7.61
CA ASP A 133 -12.24 -5.92 7.78
C ASP A 133 -12.89 -5.51 6.45
N TYR A 134 -12.14 -5.54 5.34
CA TYR A 134 -12.60 -5.01 4.05
C TYR A 134 -12.60 -6.05 2.92
N GLY A 135 -12.25 -7.31 3.21
CA GLY A 135 -12.06 -8.32 2.18
C GLY A 135 -11.05 -7.83 1.14
N SER A 136 -11.39 -7.96 -0.14
CA SER A 136 -10.57 -7.47 -1.27
C SER A 136 -10.97 -6.09 -1.81
N ALA A 137 -11.92 -5.39 -1.16
CA ALA A 137 -12.43 -4.11 -1.61
C ALA A 137 -11.52 -2.94 -1.18
N LEU A 138 -10.24 -3.02 -1.53
CA LEU A 138 -9.21 -2.05 -1.14
C LEU A 138 -8.35 -1.65 -2.34
N ARG A 139 -7.89 -0.39 -2.33
CA ARG A 139 -6.77 0.09 -3.14
C ARG A 139 -5.56 0.31 -2.24
N LEU A 140 -4.36 0.20 -2.81
CA LEU A 140 -3.10 0.23 -2.07
C LEU A 140 -2.14 1.25 -2.66
N THR A 141 -1.28 1.79 -1.80
CA THR A 141 -0.02 2.44 -2.18
C THR A 141 1.11 2.01 -1.24
N THR A 142 2.35 2.27 -1.63
CA THR A 142 3.53 1.95 -0.85
C THR A 142 4.50 3.13 -0.82
N VAL A 143 5.04 3.43 0.35
CA VAL A 143 6.17 4.37 0.52
C VAL A 143 7.39 3.58 0.96
N PHE A 144 8.45 3.62 0.18
CA PHE A 144 9.75 3.05 0.57
C PHE A 144 10.50 4.03 1.47
N THR A 145 11.15 3.56 2.53
CA THR A 145 11.91 4.40 3.47
C THR A 145 13.06 3.64 4.16
N ASP A 146 14.03 4.37 4.69
CA ASP A 146 15.07 3.87 5.59
C ASP A 146 14.76 4.12 7.08
N ALA A 147 13.57 4.64 7.40
CA ALA A 147 13.14 4.85 8.77
C ALA A 147 12.95 3.53 9.54
N ASN A 148 13.39 3.53 10.80
CA ASN A 148 13.12 2.43 11.72
C ASN A 148 11.68 2.52 12.22
N LEU A 149 10.80 1.63 11.74
CA LEU A 149 9.37 1.60 12.03
C LEU A 149 8.97 0.28 12.71
N PRO A 150 7.85 0.22 13.45
CA PRO A 150 7.41 -1.00 14.13
C PRO A 150 6.86 -2.00 13.10
N MET A 151 7.72 -2.88 12.60
CA MET A 151 7.40 -3.85 11.55
C MET A 151 6.20 -4.73 11.93
N GLY A 152 5.29 -4.92 10.98
CA GLY A 152 4.21 -5.88 11.08
C GLY A 152 4.72 -7.32 10.95
N THR A 153 3.90 -8.29 11.36
CA THR A 153 4.21 -9.71 11.16
C THR A 153 3.78 -10.15 9.76
N PRO A 154 4.69 -10.65 8.91
CA PRO A 154 4.34 -11.07 7.56
C PRO A 154 3.29 -12.20 7.54
N VAL A 155 2.30 -12.06 6.66
CA VAL A 155 1.32 -13.13 6.38
C VAL A 155 1.85 -13.97 5.23
N ASN A 156 2.27 -15.20 5.53
CA ASN A 156 2.87 -16.13 4.56
C ASN A 156 1.91 -17.21 4.06
N GLN A 157 0.73 -17.32 4.68
CA GLN A 157 -0.26 -18.34 4.35
C GLN A 157 -1.55 -17.68 3.90
N SER A 158 -2.17 -18.26 2.87
CA SER A 158 -3.52 -17.88 2.49
C SER A 158 -4.50 -18.42 3.53
N MET A 159 -5.50 -17.62 3.90
CA MET A 159 -6.64 -18.08 4.71
C MET A 159 -7.84 -18.48 3.83
N CYS A 160 -7.59 -18.73 2.54
CA CYS A 160 -8.57 -19.35 1.67
C CYS A 160 -8.60 -20.87 1.91
N GLY A 161 -9.80 -21.43 2.02
CA GLY A 161 -10.01 -22.89 2.14
C GLY A 161 -9.77 -23.66 0.86
#